data_AF-A0A444PPZ6-F1
#
_entry.id   AF-A0A444PPZ6-F1
#
_cell.length_a   1.000
_cell.length_b   1.000
_cell.length_c   1.000
_cell.angle_alpha   90.00
_cell.angle_beta   90.00
_cell.angle_gamma   90.00
#
_symmetry.space_group_name_H-M   'P 1'
#
loop_
_entity.id
_entity.type
_entity.pdbx_description
1 polymer ?
#
loop_
_entity_poly.entity_id
_entity_poly.type
_entity_poly.pdbx_seq_one_letter_code
_entity_poly.pdbx_strand_id
1 'polypeptide(L)'
;MSATSDFERSALNDGFVSEQEYAEMTDRFDGCLADAGVTFEGFRDGGEFDFTFPESLGATRAHDVADACSRSSGEVSIGMIYSFVTRNPEHRDENAIMSECLVEEAVVEPGYSAAAYASDIVDETYPFSTNHEAGMTAVRLCESDPLALVGLRQR
;
A
#
# COMPACT_ATOMS: atom_id res chain seq x y z
N MET A 1 1.67 5.50 -14.75
CA MET A 1 2.98 5.17 -14.16
C MET A 1 3.83 4.55 -15.26
N SER A 2 5.10 4.92 -15.38
CA SER A 2 6.00 4.39 -16.42
C SER A 2 7.18 3.73 -15.73
N ALA A 3 7.39 2.44 -15.98
CA ALA A 3 8.50 1.70 -15.39
C ALA A 3 9.86 2.25 -15.86
N THR A 4 10.71 2.61 -14.90
CA THR A 4 11.94 3.36 -15.09
C THR A 4 13.18 2.48 -15.25
N SER A 5 13.12 1.22 -14.78
CA SER A 5 14.20 0.23 -14.90
C SER A 5 13.80 -1.00 -15.74
N ASP A 6 14.79 -1.74 -16.26
CA ASP A 6 14.56 -3.02 -16.94
C ASP A 6 13.93 -4.06 -16.01
N PHE A 7 14.34 -4.03 -14.74
CA PHE A 7 13.79 -4.85 -13.67
C PHE A 7 12.30 -4.54 -13.44
N GLU A 8 11.96 -3.26 -13.25
CA GLU A 8 10.57 -2.82 -13.05
C GLU A 8 9.68 -3.17 -14.26
N ARG A 9 10.21 -3.05 -15.49
CA ARG A 9 9.45 -3.48 -16.68
C ARG A 9 9.23 -4.99 -16.73
N SER A 10 10.20 -5.79 -16.29
CA SER A 10 10.06 -7.25 -16.23
C SER A 10 9.05 -7.66 -15.18
N ALA A 11 9.16 -7.12 -13.97
CA ALA A 11 8.31 -7.47 -12.82
C ALA A 11 6.85 -7.07 -12.99
N LEU A 12 6.56 -6.11 -13.87
CA LEU A 12 5.19 -5.65 -14.13
C LEU A 12 4.60 -6.27 -15.41
N ASN A 13 5.36 -7.09 -16.15
CA ASN A 13 4.99 -7.51 -17.50
C ASN A 13 3.80 -8.48 -17.55
N ASP A 14 3.69 -9.38 -16.56
CA ASP A 14 2.58 -10.31 -16.43
C ASP A 14 1.45 -9.78 -15.54
N GLY A 15 1.61 -8.57 -14.99
CA GLY A 15 0.64 -7.92 -14.10
C GLY A 15 0.60 -8.51 -12.69
N PHE A 16 1.57 -9.35 -12.33
CA PHE A 16 1.66 -9.97 -11.02
C PHE A 16 3.10 -9.85 -10.49
N VAL A 17 3.26 -9.35 -9.27
CA VAL A 17 4.58 -9.32 -8.63
C VAL A 17 4.72 -10.55 -7.74
N SER A 18 5.70 -11.40 -8.03
CA SER A 18 6.05 -12.55 -7.20
C SER A 18 6.80 -12.15 -5.93
N GLU A 19 6.84 -13.04 -4.93
CA GLU A 19 7.66 -12.86 -3.72
C GLU A 19 9.14 -12.61 -4.05
N GLN A 20 9.66 -13.26 -5.11
CA GLN A 20 11.04 -13.09 -5.54
C GLN A 20 11.29 -11.70 -6.13
N GLU A 21 10.36 -11.19 -6.93
CA GLU A 21 10.46 -9.83 -7.49
C GLU A 21 10.28 -8.76 -6.41
N TYR A 22 9.39 -8.99 -5.44
CA TYR A 22 9.26 -8.11 -4.28
C TYR A 22 10.53 -8.12 -3.41
N ALA A 23 11.15 -9.28 -3.19
CA ALA A 23 12.43 -9.39 -2.48
C ALA A 23 13.56 -8.68 -3.24
N GLU A 24 13.68 -8.86 -4.56
CA GLU A 24 14.69 -8.14 -5.35
C GLU A 24 14.46 -6.62 -5.31
N MET A 25 13.22 -6.15 -5.37
CA MET A 25 12.90 -4.73 -5.20
C MET A 25 13.36 -4.23 -3.82
N THR A 26 13.08 -5.00 -2.77
CA THR A 26 13.46 -4.67 -1.39
C THR A 26 14.98 -4.57 -1.24
N ASP A 27 15.73 -5.54 -1.78
CA ASP A 27 17.20 -5.52 -1.76
C ASP A 27 17.77 -4.30 -2.51
N ARG A 28 17.15 -3.91 -3.63
CA ARG A 28 17.56 -2.70 -4.38
C ARG A 28 17.27 -1.43 -3.60
N PHE A 29 16.16 -1.39 -2.88
CA PHE A 29 15.78 -0.25 -2.04
C PHE A 29 16.74 -0.11 -0.86
N ASP A 30 16.98 -1.20 -0.11
CA ASP A 30 17.93 -1.25 1.00
C ASP A 30 19.34 -0.83 0.57
N GLY A 31 19.85 -1.40 -0.54
CA GLY A 31 21.15 -1.04 -1.08
C GLY A 31 21.28 0.45 -1.42
N CYS A 32 20.25 1.05 -2.01
CA CYS A 32 20.23 2.48 -2.34
C CYS A 32 20.27 3.36 -1.08
N LEU A 33 19.53 2.99 -0.03
CA LEU A 33 19.55 3.69 1.25
C LEU A 33 20.92 3.57 1.92
N ALA A 34 21.49 2.35 1.93
CA ALA A 34 22.78 2.06 2.53
C ALA A 34 23.91 2.87 1.87
N ASP A 35 23.90 3.01 0.54
CA ASP A 35 24.86 3.83 -0.21
C ASP A 35 24.83 5.32 0.20
N ALA A 36 23.69 5.80 0.70
CA ALA A 36 23.50 7.15 1.20
C ALA A 36 23.69 7.28 2.73
N GLY A 37 24.05 6.19 3.41
CA GLY A 37 24.20 6.16 4.87
C GLY A 37 22.88 6.17 5.64
N VAL A 38 21.77 5.81 4.99
CA VAL A 38 20.46 5.59 5.59
C VAL A 38 20.28 4.10 5.84
N THR A 39 19.82 3.71 7.03
CA THR A 39 19.58 2.31 7.38
C THR A 39 18.10 2.00 7.22
N PHE A 40 17.78 1.00 6.41
CA PHE A 40 16.42 0.52 6.21
C PHE A 40 16.00 -0.39 7.38
N GLU A 41 14.82 -0.17 7.93
CA GLU A 41 14.28 -1.00 9.03
C GLU A 41 13.25 -2.03 8.53
N GLY A 42 12.94 -2.03 7.24
CA GLY A 42 11.98 -2.93 6.60
C GLY A 42 10.69 -2.23 6.17
N PHE A 43 9.95 -2.93 5.29
CA PHE A 43 8.57 -2.59 4.99
C PHE A 43 7.65 -3.13 6.10
N ARG A 44 6.64 -2.34 6.43
CA ARG A 44 5.50 -2.70 7.27
C ARG A 44 4.35 -3.17 6.40
N ASP A 45 3.40 -3.86 7.04
CA ASP A 45 2.15 -4.26 6.42
C ASP A 45 1.44 -3.04 5.82
N GLY A 46 0.99 -3.14 4.56
CA GLY A 46 0.42 -2.01 3.81
C GLY A 46 1.43 -1.19 2.98
N GLY A 47 2.73 -1.53 3.03
CA GLY A 47 3.77 -0.94 2.17
C GLY A 47 4.44 0.31 2.73
N GLU A 48 4.05 0.75 3.94
CA GLU A 48 4.81 1.76 4.68
C GLU A 48 6.21 1.23 5.00
N PHE A 49 7.18 2.10 5.23
CA PHE A 49 8.52 1.68 5.68
C PHE A 49 9.12 2.66 6.67
N ASP A 50 10.04 2.15 7.49
CA ASP A 50 10.81 2.94 8.42
C ASP A 50 12.30 2.91 8.05
N PHE A 51 13.00 4.00 8.38
CA PHE A 51 14.43 4.13 8.18
C PHE A 51 15.05 5.01 9.26
N THR A 52 16.32 4.76 9.55
CA THR A 52 17.13 5.58 10.46
C THR A 52 18.29 6.24 9.72
N PHE A 53 18.73 7.40 10.20
CA PHE A 53 19.77 8.20 9.55
C PHE A 53 20.60 8.98 10.57
N PRO A 54 21.87 9.29 10.26
CA PRO A 54 22.70 10.09 11.14
C PRO A 54 22.21 11.55 11.19
N GLU A 55 22.28 12.20 12.35
CA GLU A 55 21.87 13.60 12.53
C GLU A 55 22.54 14.55 11.53
N SER A 56 23.79 14.26 11.14
CA SER A 56 24.55 15.05 10.17
C SER A 56 23.95 15.08 8.77
N LEU A 57 23.15 14.07 8.40
CA LEU A 57 22.44 14.04 7.12
C LEU A 57 21.24 14.99 7.15
N GLY A 58 20.54 15.04 8.29
CA GLY A 58 19.34 15.84 8.48
C GLY A 58 18.09 15.21 7.85
N ALA A 59 16.93 15.44 8.49
CA ALA A 59 15.67 14.78 8.13
C ALA A 59 15.21 15.06 6.70
N THR A 60 15.29 16.32 6.24
CA THR A 60 14.89 16.68 4.87
C THR A 60 15.70 15.91 3.83
N ARG A 61 17.03 15.83 4.01
CA ARG A 61 17.90 15.13 3.07
C ARG A 61 17.68 13.62 3.11
N ALA A 62 17.47 13.05 4.30
CA ALA A 62 17.17 11.64 4.47
C ALA A 62 15.85 11.27 3.75
N HIS A 63 14.84 12.13 3.86
CA HIS A 63 13.58 11.96 3.13
C HIS A 63 13.77 12.06 1.61
N ASP A 64 14.51 13.05 1.11
CA ASP A 64 14.82 13.16 -0.33
C ASP A 64 15.56 11.93 -0.87
N VAL A 65 16.45 11.35 -0.06
CA VAL A 65 17.16 10.10 -0.38
C VAL A 65 16.19 8.93 -0.44
N ALA A 66 15.35 8.76 0.58
CA ALA A 66 14.35 7.69 0.61
C ALA A 66 13.41 7.75 -0.60
N ASP A 67 12.91 8.95 -0.92
CA ASP A 67 12.08 9.22 -2.09
C ASP A 67 12.78 8.85 -3.41
N ALA A 68 14.07 9.19 -3.54
CA ALA A 68 14.84 8.87 -4.72
C ALA A 68 15.08 7.36 -4.84
N CYS A 69 15.35 6.68 -3.72
CA CYS A 69 15.56 5.24 -3.66
C CYS A 69 14.28 4.45 -3.92
N SER A 70 13.14 4.92 -3.42
CA SER A 70 11.83 4.31 -3.68
C SER A 70 11.53 4.33 -5.19
N ARG A 71 11.75 5.48 -5.84
CA ARG A 71 11.58 5.59 -7.30
C ARG A 71 12.56 4.72 -8.09
N SER A 72 13.83 4.66 -7.71
CA SER A 72 14.86 3.95 -8.50
C SER A 72 14.85 2.43 -8.30
N SER A 73 14.42 1.95 -7.12
CA SER A 73 14.24 0.52 -6.82
C SER A 73 13.00 -0.07 -7.47
N GLY A 74 12.02 0.78 -7.83
CA GLY A 74 10.72 0.35 -8.33
C GLY A 74 9.69 0.11 -7.22
N GLU A 75 10.00 0.47 -5.98
CA GLU A 75 9.14 0.30 -4.80
C GLU A 75 7.71 0.84 -5.04
N VAL A 76 7.59 2.06 -5.58
CA VAL A 76 6.27 2.67 -5.83
C VAL A 76 5.36 1.79 -6.69
N SER A 77 5.90 1.17 -7.74
CA SER A 77 5.11 0.39 -8.70
C SER A 77 5.00 -1.07 -8.28
N ILE A 78 6.12 -1.71 -7.94
CA ILE A 78 6.21 -3.12 -7.59
C ILE A 78 5.55 -3.36 -6.23
N GLY A 79 5.82 -2.50 -5.24
CA GLY A 79 5.22 -2.59 -3.91
C GLY A 79 3.70 -2.41 -3.96
N MET A 80 3.21 -1.49 -4.80
CA MET A 80 1.78 -1.31 -5.02
C MET A 80 1.13 -2.55 -5.66
N ILE A 81 1.69 -3.13 -6.72
CA ILE A 81 1.11 -4.35 -7.31
C ILE A 81 1.17 -5.51 -6.31
N TYR A 82 2.28 -5.66 -5.60
CA TYR A 82 2.43 -6.71 -4.60
C TYR A 82 1.38 -6.58 -3.49
N SER A 83 1.09 -5.37 -3.00
CA SER A 83 0.05 -5.15 -1.98
C SER A 83 -1.34 -5.47 -2.52
N PHE A 84 -1.64 -5.12 -3.77
CA PHE A 84 -2.90 -5.48 -4.41
C PHE A 84 -3.12 -6.98 -4.51
N VAL A 85 -2.08 -7.74 -4.88
CA VAL A 85 -2.23 -9.18 -5.00
C VAL A 85 -2.27 -9.87 -3.64
N THR A 86 -1.45 -9.45 -2.68
CA THR A 86 -1.41 -10.07 -1.35
C THR A 86 -2.71 -9.83 -0.56
N ARG A 87 -3.32 -8.65 -0.67
CA ARG A 87 -4.59 -8.33 0.02
C ARG A 87 -5.82 -8.93 -0.66
N ASN A 88 -5.73 -9.29 -1.94
CA ASN A 88 -6.82 -9.86 -2.75
C ASN A 88 -6.30 -10.95 -3.73
N PRO A 89 -5.80 -12.09 -3.23
CA PRO A 89 -5.14 -13.12 -4.05
C PRO A 89 -6.10 -13.86 -4.99
N GLU A 90 -7.40 -13.85 -4.67
CA GLU A 90 -8.44 -14.45 -5.50
C GLU A 90 -9.01 -13.48 -6.55
N HIS A 91 -8.50 -12.25 -6.63
CA HIS A 91 -8.98 -11.21 -7.54
C HIS A 91 -10.50 -10.99 -7.45
N ARG A 92 -11.03 -10.97 -6.22
CA ARG A 92 -12.43 -10.64 -5.94
C ARG A 92 -12.71 -9.21 -6.39
N ASP A 93 -13.98 -8.90 -6.63
CA ASP A 93 -14.41 -7.54 -6.96
C ASP A 93 -13.99 -6.56 -5.85
N GLU A 94 -13.16 -5.58 -6.22
CA GLU A 94 -12.60 -4.59 -5.29
C GLU A 94 -13.68 -3.80 -4.56
N ASN A 95 -14.74 -3.37 -5.26
CA ASN A 95 -15.81 -2.63 -4.64
C ASN A 95 -16.60 -3.51 -3.66
N ALA A 96 -16.73 -4.80 -3.97
CA ALA A 96 -17.38 -5.75 -3.07
C ALA A 96 -16.58 -5.91 -1.77
N ILE A 97 -15.30 -6.25 -1.85
CA ILE A 97 -14.47 -6.48 -0.66
C ILE A 97 -14.29 -5.21 0.19
N MET A 98 -14.24 -4.02 -0.45
CA MET A 98 -14.22 -2.74 0.25
C MET A 98 -15.54 -2.46 0.96
N SER A 99 -16.68 -2.65 0.29
CA SER A 99 -17.98 -2.44 0.93
C SER A 99 -18.24 -3.42 2.08
N GLU A 100 -17.81 -4.69 1.93
CA GLU A 100 -17.88 -5.72 2.97
C GLU A 100 -17.07 -5.31 4.20
N CYS A 101 -15.82 -4.88 4.05
CA CYS A 101 -15.01 -4.51 5.20
C CYS A 101 -15.49 -3.23 5.89
N LEU A 102 -15.99 -2.22 5.16
CA LEU A 102 -16.54 -1.02 5.79
C LEU A 102 -17.77 -1.34 6.65
N VAL A 103 -18.58 -2.33 6.25
CA VAL A 103 -19.69 -2.85 7.05
C VAL A 103 -19.17 -3.60 8.29
N GLU A 104 -18.13 -4.42 8.15
CA GLU A 104 -17.50 -5.14 9.27
C GLU A 104 -16.85 -4.20 10.30
N GLU A 105 -16.22 -3.11 9.84
CA GLU A 105 -15.69 -2.03 10.70
C GLU A 105 -16.81 -1.18 11.34
N ALA A 106 -18.07 -1.46 11.01
CA ALA A 106 -19.25 -0.77 11.53
C ALA A 106 -19.25 0.76 11.30
N VAL A 107 -18.58 1.22 10.24
CA VAL A 107 -18.53 2.65 9.85
C VAL A 107 -19.59 3.04 8.83
N VAL A 108 -20.30 2.06 8.25
CA VAL A 108 -21.46 2.25 7.36
C VAL A 108 -22.59 1.31 7.77
N GLU A 109 -23.80 1.56 7.27
CA GLU A 109 -24.98 0.74 7.60
C GLU A 109 -24.89 -0.69 7.01
N PRO A 110 -25.43 -1.71 7.71
CA PRO A 110 -25.59 -3.05 7.15
C PRO A 110 -26.37 -3.02 5.83
N GLY A 111 -25.79 -3.60 4.78
CA GLY A 111 -26.37 -3.58 3.43
C GLY A 111 -25.79 -2.50 2.51
N TYR A 112 -24.79 -1.74 2.97
CA TYR A 112 -23.91 -0.99 2.06
C TYR A 112 -23.32 -1.95 1.02
N SER A 113 -23.34 -1.54 -0.25
CA SER A 113 -23.09 -2.44 -1.38
C SER A 113 -21.93 -1.95 -2.25
N ALA A 114 -21.35 -2.86 -3.03
CA ALA A 114 -20.31 -2.54 -4.01
C ALA A 114 -20.71 -1.39 -4.95
N ALA A 115 -21.96 -1.35 -5.40
CA ALA A 115 -22.45 -0.30 -6.28
C ALA A 115 -22.57 1.07 -5.56
N ALA A 116 -22.94 1.07 -4.28
CA ALA A 116 -22.96 2.28 -3.46
C ALA A 116 -21.53 2.79 -3.23
N TYR A 117 -20.62 1.90 -2.84
CA TYR A 117 -19.20 2.22 -2.70
C TYR A 117 -18.60 2.82 -3.98
N ALA A 118 -18.85 2.20 -5.13
CA ALA A 118 -18.37 2.69 -6.42
C ALA A 118 -18.91 4.09 -6.77
N SER A 119 -20.10 4.45 -6.30
CA SER A 119 -20.65 5.80 -6.47
C SER A 119 -20.02 6.79 -5.50
N ASP A 120 -19.91 6.41 -4.22
CA ASP A 120 -19.48 7.31 -3.15
C ASP A 120 -17.98 7.63 -3.23
N ILE A 121 -17.14 6.71 -3.73
CA ILE A 121 -15.70 6.97 -3.89
C ILE A 121 -15.42 8.06 -4.92
N VAL A 122 -16.24 8.18 -5.97
CA VAL A 122 -16.05 9.17 -7.02
C VAL A 122 -16.38 10.58 -6.52
N ASP A 123 -17.41 10.68 -5.69
CA ASP A 123 -17.89 11.95 -5.15
C ASP A 123 -17.30 12.26 -3.76
N GLU A 124 -16.51 11.34 -3.19
CA GLU A 124 -16.01 11.35 -1.81
C GLU A 124 -17.12 11.51 -0.74
N THR A 125 -18.31 10.97 -1.01
CA THR A 125 -19.53 11.14 -0.20
C THR A 125 -19.87 9.94 0.67
N TYR A 126 -18.87 9.28 1.24
CA TYR A 126 -19.08 8.08 2.06
C TYR A 126 -20.16 8.29 3.15
N PRO A 127 -21.17 7.40 3.23
CA PRO A 127 -22.29 7.54 4.16
C PRO A 127 -21.90 7.01 5.55
N PHE A 128 -20.87 7.60 6.16
CA PHE A 128 -20.39 7.13 7.45
C PHE A 128 -21.46 7.28 8.53
N SER A 129 -21.73 6.18 9.25
CA SER A 129 -22.58 6.16 10.44
C SER A 129 -21.82 6.71 11.67
N THR A 130 -20.49 6.73 11.61
CA THR A 130 -19.60 7.33 12.59
C THR A 130 -19.18 8.76 12.21
N ASN A 131 -18.34 9.39 13.02
CA ASN A 131 -17.69 10.62 12.58
C ASN A 131 -16.77 10.36 11.38
N HIS A 132 -16.53 11.42 10.59
CA HIS A 132 -15.76 11.35 9.35
C HIS A 132 -14.31 10.88 9.55
N GLU A 133 -13.67 11.26 10.65
CA GLU A 133 -12.28 10.86 10.93
C GLU A 133 -12.15 9.35 11.15
N ALA A 134 -13.07 8.77 11.94
CA ALA A 134 -13.15 7.33 12.16
C ALA A 134 -13.49 6.59 10.85
N GLY A 135 -14.44 7.10 10.07
CA GLY A 135 -14.81 6.53 8.78
C GLY A 135 -13.64 6.48 7.80
N MET A 136 -12.91 7.59 7.66
CA MET A 136 -11.72 7.63 6.79
C MET A 136 -10.57 6.76 7.30
N THR A 137 -10.47 6.57 8.60
CA THR A 137 -9.50 5.61 9.17
C THR A 137 -9.85 4.19 8.77
N ALA A 138 -11.12 3.82 8.83
CA ALA A 138 -11.60 2.52 8.35
C ALA A 138 -11.41 2.36 6.83
N VAL A 139 -11.61 3.42 6.02
CA VAL A 139 -11.32 3.37 4.57
C VAL A 139 -9.86 2.99 4.33
N ARG A 140 -8.90 3.69 4.95
CA ARG A 140 -7.46 3.36 4.77
C ARG A 140 -7.12 1.95 5.23
N LEU A 141 -7.71 1.51 6.34
CA LEU A 141 -7.52 0.15 6.86
C LEU A 141 -8.04 -0.90 5.87
N CYS A 142 -9.23 -0.65 5.33
CA CYS A 142 -9.89 -1.46 4.32
C CYS A 142 -9.14 -1.47 2.97
N GLU A 143 -8.55 -0.34 2.55
CA GLU A 143 -7.74 -0.27 1.34
C GLU A 143 -6.53 -1.20 1.45
N SER A 144 -5.88 -1.23 2.63
CA SER A 144 -4.71 -2.05 2.88
C SER A 144 -5.03 -3.53 3.13
N ASP A 145 -6.15 -3.85 3.78
CA ASP A 145 -6.49 -5.23 4.17
C ASP A 145 -8.00 -5.51 4.14
N PRO A 146 -8.67 -5.43 2.99
CA PRO A 146 -10.13 -5.57 2.92
C PRO A 146 -10.62 -6.95 3.37
N LEU A 147 -9.78 -7.98 3.23
CA LEU A 147 -10.13 -9.37 3.53
C LEU A 147 -9.57 -9.88 4.86
N ALA A 148 -8.92 -9.02 5.65
CA ALA A 148 -8.22 -9.41 6.88
C ALA A 148 -7.27 -10.60 6.66
N LEU A 149 -6.47 -10.53 5.58
CA LEU A 149 -5.49 -11.54 5.16
C LEU A 149 -4.06 -11.13 5.50
N VAL A 150 -3.77 -9.83 5.51
CA VAL A 150 -2.41 -9.31 5.78
C VAL A 150 -2.20 -8.91 7.24
N GLY A 151 -3.21 -9.08 8.10
CA GLY A 151 -3.08 -8.96 9.56
C GLY A 151 -3.22 -7.54 10.11
N LEU A 152 -3.68 -6.59 9.29
CA LEU A 152 -3.94 -5.21 9.70
C LEU A 152 -5.30 -5.06 10.39
N ARG A 153 -6.25 -5.94 10.06
CA ARG A 153 -7.60 -6.01 10.68
C ARG A 153 -7.74 -7.19 11.63
N GLN A 154 -8.51 -7.01 12.70
CA GLN A 154 -8.90 -8.11 13.60
C GLN A 154 -10.19 -8.77 13.07
N ARG A 155 -10.18 -10.10 12.96
CA ARG A 155 -11.38 -10.90 12.62
C ARG A 155 -12.19 -11.26 13.87
#